data_AF-A0A960EA80-F1
#
_entry.id   AF-A0A960EA80-F1
#
_cell.length_a   1.000
_cell.length_b   1.000
_cell.length_c   1.000
_cell.angle_alpha   90.00
_cell.angle_beta   90.00
_cell.angle_gamma   90.00
#
_symmetry.space_group_name_H-M   'P 1'
#
loop_
_entity.id
_entity.type
_entity.pdbx_description
1 polymer ?
#
loop_
_entity_poly.entity_id
_entity_poly.type
_entity_poly.pdbx_seq_one_letter_code
_entity_poly.pdbx_strand_id
1 'polypeptide(L)'
;MNVPEWEIALRLGAAAVLGGLLGVQREAHGRDAGLRTHMLLALGAALFAVVSTTGFDDFIVADRSSTNVVVDPGRIASYVAAGVGFIGGGTILKREQAGEVKGLTTAASLWVAAAIGVACGLGLWVAPAIAAGVALLSLAVLHPISKAIGRD
;
A
#
# COMPACT_ATOMS: atom_id res chain seq x y z
N MET A 1 -5.10 -13.69 -18.60
CA MET A 1 -4.05 -13.02 -19.40
C MET A 1 -2.74 -13.55 -18.87
N ASN A 2 -2.00 -14.35 -19.64
CA ASN A 2 -0.78 -15.01 -19.13
C ASN A 2 0.33 -13.98 -18.88
N VAL A 3 0.36 -13.42 -17.66
CA VAL A 3 1.43 -12.54 -17.19
C VAL A 3 2.66 -13.42 -16.92
N PRO A 4 3.82 -13.17 -17.56
CA PRO A 4 4.99 -14.01 -17.35
C PRO A 4 5.56 -13.83 -15.93
N GLU A 5 6.17 -14.88 -15.38
CA GLU A 5 6.65 -14.90 -13.99
C GLU A 5 7.65 -13.78 -13.68
N TRP A 6 8.49 -13.40 -14.64
CA TRP A 6 9.44 -12.30 -14.49
C TRP A 6 8.74 -10.95 -14.31
N GLU A 7 7.59 -10.74 -14.95
CA GLU A 7 6.80 -9.52 -14.79
C GLU A 7 6.15 -9.49 -13.40
N ILE A 8 5.68 -10.64 -12.90
CA ILE A 8 5.19 -10.75 -11.52
C ILE A 8 6.30 -10.39 -10.53
N ALA A 9 7.52 -10.93 -10.72
CA ALA A 9 8.66 -10.60 -9.89
C ALA A 9 8.98 -9.08 -9.91
N LEU A 10 8.88 -8.43 -11.08
CA LEU A 10 9.05 -6.98 -11.20
C LEU A 10 7.95 -6.18 -10.49
N ARG A 11 6.68 -6.60 -10.61
CA ARG A 11 5.54 -5.95 -9.92
C ARG A 11 5.72 -6.00 -8.41
N LEU A 12 6.06 -7.17 -7.88
CA LEU A 12 6.31 -7.38 -6.44
C LEU A 12 7.55 -6.62 -5.96
N GLY A 13 8.64 -6.66 -6.74
CA GLY A 13 9.86 -5.92 -6.44
C GLY A 13 9.65 -4.41 -6.42
N ALA A 14 8.96 -3.87 -7.42
CA ALA A 14 8.64 -2.45 -7.51
C ALA A 14 7.75 -1.99 -6.33
N ALA A 15 6.75 -2.79 -5.94
CA ALA A 15 5.93 -2.53 -4.77
C ALA A 15 6.76 -2.44 -3.49
N ALA A 16 7.64 -3.43 -3.26
CA ALA A 16 8.50 -3.47 -2.09
C ALA A 16 9.47 -2.27 -2.06
N VAL A 17 10.06 -1.89 -3.20
CA VAL A 17 10.97 -0.73 -3.30
C VAL A 17 10.21 0.58 -3.02
N LEU A 18 9.10 0.85 -3.71
CA LEU A 18 8.36 2.09 -3.55
C LEU A 18 7.76 2.23 -2.14
N GLY A 19 7.17 1.16 -1.60
CA GLY A 19 6.73 1.12 -0.21
C GLY A 19 7.90 1.34 0.76
N GLY A 20 9.03 0.69 0.49
CA GLY A 20 10.25 0.84 1.27
C GLY A 20 10.76 2.28 1.33
N LEU A 21 10.73 3.03 0.23
CA LEU A 21 11.12 4.44 0.20
C LEU A 21 10.31 5.29 1.19
N LEU A 22 8.99 5.08 1.26
CA LEU A 22 8.15 5.73 2.27
C LEU A 22 8.60 5.35 3.69
N GLY A 23 8.89 4.06 3.90
CA GLY A 23 9.33 3.51 5.17
C GLY A 23 10.70 4.01 5.64
N VAL A 24 11.69 4.20 4.74
CA VAL A 24 13.01 4.77 5.06
C VAL A 24 12.84 6.11 5.75
N GLN A 25 12.01 6.97 5.17
CA GLN A 25 11.80 8.30 5.74
C GLN A 25 11.10 8.23 7.10
N ARG A 26 10.19 7.26 7.31
CA ARG A 26 9.54 7.09 8.62
C ARG A 26 10.50 6.57 9.68
N GLU A 27 11.34 5.60 9.33
CA GLU A 27 12.35 5.02 10.23
C GLU A 27 13.42 6.05 10.60
N ALA A 28 13.89 6.86 9.64
CA ALA A 28 14.84 7.93 9.88
C ALA A 28 14.33 9.01 10.87
N HIS A 29 13.01 9.16 10.99
CA HIS A 29 12.37 10.09 11.93
C HIS A 29 11.83 9.40 13.19
N GLY A 30 12.26 8.16 13.48
CA GLY A 30 11.92 7.43 14.70
C GLY A 30 10.43 7.14 14.86
N ARG A 31 9.69 6.96 13.77
CA ARG A 31 8.25 6.63 13.79
C ARG A 31 8.04 5.12 13.91
N ASP A 32 6.93 4.72 14.52
CA ASP A 32 6.68 3.33 14.94
C ASP A 32 6.61 2.31 13.77
N ALA A 33 6.15 2.74 12.59
CA ALA A 33 6.20 1.92 11.37
C ALA A 33 7.31 2.43 10.44
N GLY A 34 8.38 1.63 10.29
CA GLY A 34 9.57 1.94 9.51
C GLY A 34 9.65 1.23 8.16
N LEU A 35 10.86 0.99 7.68
CA LEU A 35 11.17 0.39 6.38
C LEU A 35 10.50 -0.98 6.20
N ARG A 36 10.76 -1.90 7.14
CA ARG A 36 10.27 -3.28 7.08
C ARG A 36 8.74 -3.34 6.98
N THR A 37 8.05 -2.53 7.75
CA THR A 37 6.58 -2.49 7.76
C THR A 37 6.02 -2.03 6.41
N HIS A 38 6.56 -0.95 5.84
CA HIS A 38 6.06 -0.45 4.56
C HIS A 38 6.40 -1.38 3.38
N MET A 39 7.59 -2.00 3.38
CA MET A 39 7.97 -2.98 2.36
C MET A 39 7.04 -4.19 2.36
N LEU A 40 6.80 -4.81 3.53
CA LEU A 40 5.95 -5.99 3.65
C LEU A 40 4.49 -5.68 3.31
N LEU A 41 4.00 -4.51 3.73
CA LEU A 41 2.63 -4.10 3.43
C LEU A 41 2.41 -3.89 1.93
N ALA A 42 3.31 -3.16 1.27
CA ALA A 42 3.22 -2.93 -0.18
C ALA A 42 3.39 -4.22 -0.98
N LEU A 43 4.32 -5.09 -0.58
CA LEU A 43 4.52 -6.41 -1.18
C LEU A 43 3.26 -7.29 -1.08
N GLY A 44 2.67 -7.39 0.11
CA GLY A 44 1.45 -8.16 0.33
C GLY A 44 0.27 -7.62 -0.47
N ALA A 45 0.10 -6.30 -0.52
CA ALA A 45 -0.91 -5.63 -1.32
C ALA A 45 -0.75 -5.91 -2.83
N ALA A 46 0.49 -5.88 -3.32
CA ALA A 46 0.81 -6.23 -4.71
C ALA A 46 0.50 -7.69 -5.02
N LEU A 47 0.85 -8.61 -4.10
CA LEU A 47 0.54 -10.03 -4.25
C LEU A 47 -0.98 -10.28 -4.32
N PHE A 48 -1.77 -9.63 -3.44
CA PHE A 48 -3.23 -9.73 -3.51
C PHE A 48 -3.78 -9.24 -4.86
N ALA A 49 -3.24 -8.14 -5.40
CA ALA A 49 -3.65 -7.63 -6.71
C ALA A 49 -3.27 -8.57 -7.87
N VAL A 50 -2.08 -9.18 -7.83
CA VAL A 50 -1.66 -10.20 -8.81
C VAL A 50 -2.60 -11.40 -8.73
N VAL A 51 -2.81 -11.98 -7.53
CA VAL A 51 -3.72 -13.11 -7.33
C VAL A 51 -5.13 -12.79 -7.81
N SER A 52 -5.61 -11.56 -7.58
CA SER A 52 -6.93 -11.11 -8.03
C SER A 52 -7.10 -11.11 -9.54
N THR A 53 -6.02 -10.88 -10.30
CA THR A 53 -6.06 -10.72 -11.76
C THR A 53 -5.59 -11.94 -12.52
N THR A 54 -4.67 -12.74 -11.98
CA THR A 54 -4.08 -13.90 -12.67
C THR A 54 -4.50 -15.23 -12.06
N GLY A 55 -4.97 -15.25 -10.81
CA GLY A 55 -5.30 -16.49 -10.09
C GLY A 55 -6.60 -17.19 -10.54
N PHE A 56 -7.40 -16.52 -11.37
CA PHE A 56 -8.72 -17.01 -11.81
C PHE A 56 -8.89 -16.97 -13.33
N ASP A 57 -7.80 -16.93 -14.09
CA ASP A 57 -7.84 -16.85 -15.56
C ASP A 57 -8.72 -17.95 -16.19
N ASP A 58 -8.67 -19.17 -15.68
CA ASP A 58 -9.49 -20.30 -16.14
C ASP A 58 -11.00 -20.07 -15.95
N PHE A 59 -11.40 -19.32 -14.92
CA PHE A 59 -12.80 -19.01 -14.62
C PHE A 59 -13.29 -17.70 -15.26
N ILE A 60 -12.38 -16.81 -15.63
CA ILE A 60 -12.68 -15.54 -16.31
C ILE A 60 -12.88 -15.76 -17.82
N VAL A 61 -12.16 -16.71 -18.41
CA VAL A 61 -12.17 -17.01 -19.85
C VAL A 61 -13.19 -18.10 -20.22
N ALA A 62 -13.64 -18.92 -19.26
CA ALA A 62 -14.69 -19.89 -19.49
C ALA A 62 -15.95 -19.20 -20.04
N ASP A 63 -16.50 -19.74 -21.12
CA ASP A 63 -17.67 -19.21 -21.80
C ASP A 63 -18.77 -18.88 -20.78
N ARG A 64 -19.21 -17.62 -20.75
CA ARG A 64 -20.28 -17.17 -19.85
C ARG A 64 -21.59 -17.91 -20.10
N SER A 65 -21.68 -18.64 -21.21
CA SER A 65 -22.81 -19.52 -21.54
C SER A 65 -22.79 -20.87 -20.79
N SER A 66 -21.62 -21.35 -20.30
CA SER A 66 -21.47 -22.68 -19.71
C SER A 66 -21.40 -22.72 -18.18
N THR A 67 -21.28 -21.56 -17.52
CA THR A 67 -21.08 -21.49 -16.07
C THR A 67 -21.77 -20.26 -15.46
N ASN A 68 -22.60 -20.47 -14.44
CA ASN A 68 -23.27 -19.40 -13.67
C ASN A 68 -22.32 -18.64 -12.72
N VAL A 69 -21.01 -18.68 -12.99
CA VAL A 69 -19.96 -18.15 -12.12
C VAL A 69 -19.56 -16.75 -12.59
N VAL A 70 -19.84 -15.74 -11.78
CA VAL A 70 -19.39 -14.36 -12.02
C VAL A 70 -18.13 -14.11 -11.19
N VAL A 71 -16.97 -14.08 -11.84
CA VAL A 71 -15.70 -13.70 -11.20
C VAL A 71 -15.58 -12.18 -11.17
N ASP A 72 -15.29 -11.63 -9.99
CA ASP A 72 -15.04 -10.21 -9.79
C ASP A 72 -13.59 -9.99 -9.29
N PRO A 73 -12.65 -9.72 -10.21
CA PRO A 73 -11.26 -9.41 -9.90
C PRO A 73 -11.07 -8.14 -9.06
N GLY A 74 -12.09 -7.31 -8.86
CA GLY A 74 -11.98 -6.16 -7.96
C GLY A 74 -12.03 -6.56 -6.49
N ARG A 75 -12.64 -7.71 -6.18
CA ARG A 75 -13.04 -8.07 -4.81
C ARG A 75 -11.84 -8.35 -3.91
N ILE A 76 -10.89 -9.19 -4.32
CA ILE A 76 -9.70 -9.51 -3.51
C ILE A 76 -8.82 -8.26 -3.34
N ALA A 77 -8.61 -7.48 -4.41
CA ALA A 77 -7.86 -6.23 -4.33
C ALA A 77 -8.51 -5.20 -3.37
N SER A 78 -9.85 -5.07 -3.38
CA SER A 78 -10.56 -4.14 -2.49
C SER A 78 -10.43 -4.48 -1.00
N TYR A 79 -10.31 -5.76 -0.64
CA TYR A 79 -10.11 -6.17 0.76
C TYR A 79 -8.78 -5.67 1.35
N VAL A 80 -7.78 -5.32 0.51
CA VAL A 80 -6.56 -4.66 0.97
C VAL A 80 -6.88 -3.34 1.67
N ALA A 81 -7.80 -2.54 1.12
CA ALA A 81 -8.19 -1.26 1.71
C ALA A 81 -8.79 -1.44 3.12
N ALA A 82 -9.61 -2.49 3.30
CA ALA A 82 -10.17 -2.83 4.61
C ALA A 82 -9.09 -3.33 5.59
N GLY A 83 -8.19 -4.23 5.16
CA GLY A 83 -7.12 -4.79 5.99
C GLY A 83 -6.13 -3.74 6.49
N VAL A 84 -5.80 -2.75 5.66
CA VAL A 84 -4.88 -1.67 6.04
C VAL A 84 -5.50 -0.74 7.08
N GLY A 85 -6.82 -0.59 7.09
CA GLY A 85 -7.53 0.17 8.14
C GLY A 85 -7.27 -0.38 9.54
N PHE A 86 -7.16 -1.71 9.69
CA PHE A 86 -6.81 -2.35 10.96
C PHE A 86 -5.37 -2.05 11.39
N ILE A 87 -4.39 -2.17 10.48
CA ILE A 87 -2.98 -1.87 10.76
C ILE A 87 -2.81 -0.37 11.08
N GLY A 88 -3.44 0.50 10.29
CA GLY A 88 -3.43 1.94 10.49
C GLY A 88 -4.02 2.33 11.84
N GLY A 89 -5.19 1.79 12.21
CA GLY A 89 -5.80 1.98 13.53
C GLY A 89 -4.88 1.53 14.67
N GLY A 90 -4.20 0.38 14.51
CA GLY A 90 -3.24 -0.12 15.49
C GLY A 90 -2.01 0.77 15.71
N THR A 91 -1.67 1.64 14.74
CA THR A 91 -0.60 2.63 14.88
C THR A 91 -1.04 3.95 15.52
N ILE A 92 -2.35 4.17 15.69
CA ILE A 92 -2.88 5.39 16.30
C ILE A 92 -2.96 5.19 17.82
N LEU A 93 -2.12 5.91 18.55
CA LEU A 93 -2.07 5.88 20.01
C LEU A 93 -2.73 7.12 20.58
N LYS A 94 -3.71 6.93 21.48
CA LYS A 94 -4.35 8.02 22.24
C LYS A 94 -3.70 8.07 23.62
N ARG A 95 -2.98 9.15 23.95
CA ARG A 95 -2.48 9.34 25.33
C ARG A 95 -3.60 9.95 26.17
N GLU A 96 -4.14 9.17 27.11
CA GLU A 96 -5.27 9.56 27.96
C GLU A 96 -5.02 10.85 28.77
N GLN A 97 -3.77 11.17 29.06
CA GLN A 97 -3.39 12.27 29.95
C GLN A 97 -3.30 13.66 29.27
N ALA A 98 -3.26 13.73 27.93
CA ALA A 98 -2.97 14.99 27.22
C ALA A 98 -3.93 15.32 26.06
N GLY A 99 -4.90 14.47 25.74
CA GLY A 99 -5.79 14.69 24.58
C GLY A 99 -5.09 14.60 23.21
N GLU A 100 -3.80 14.28 23.17
CA GLU A 100 -3.02 14.14 21.95
C GLU A 100 -3.17 12.75 21.32
N VAL A 101 -3.37 12.75 19.99
CA VAL A 101 -3.42 11.56 19.14
C VAL A 101 -2.12 11.48 18.35
N LYS A 102 -1.33 10.43 18.58
CA LYS A 102 -0.08 10.17 17.85
C LYS A 102 -0.30 9.09 16.79
N GLY A 103 0.48 9.12 15.71
CA GLY A 103 0.50 8.04 14.71
C GLY A 103 -0.42 8.23 13.50
N LEU A 104 -1.17 9.33 13.43
CA LEU A 104 -2.03 9.66 12.28
C LEU A 104 -1.27 9.64 10.93
N THR A 105 -0.10 10.26 10.88
CA THR A 105 0.75 10.29 9.67
C THR A 105 1.31 8.91 9.33
N THR A 106 1.62 8.10 10.34
CA THR A 106 2.07 6.71 10.16
C THR A 106 0.94 5.85 9.57
N ALA A 107 -0.28 5.98 10.10
CA ALA A 107 -1.45 5.30 9.56
C ALA A 107 -1.72 5.71 8.10
N ALA A 108 -1.63 7.02 7.81
CA ALA A 108 -1.79 7.53 6.45
C ALA A 108 -0.70 7.03 5.49
N SER A 109 0.57 6.97 5.92
CA SER A 109 1.67 6.49 5.08
C SER A 109 1.56 5.00 4.78
N LEU A 110 1.08 4.19 5.73
CA LEU A 110 0.78 2.77 5.51
C LEU A 110 -0.38 2.60 4.53
N TRP A 111 -1.43 3.41 4.63
CA TRP A 111 -2.54 3.41 3.68
C TRP A 111 -2.09 3.69 2.25
N VAL A 112 -1.24 4.72 2.07
CA VAL A 112 -0.67 5.04 0.76
C VAL A 112 0.27 3.93 0.25
N ALA A 113 1.11 3.35 1.12
CA ALA A 113 2.00 2.25 0.74
C ALA A 113 1.23 1.02 0.24
N ALA A 114 0.09 0.69 0.85
CA ALA A 114 -0.75 -0.39 0.38
C ALA A 114 -1.39 -0.09 -0.99
N ALA A 115 -1.88 1.14 -1.21
CA ALA A 115 -2.42 1.55 -2.51
C ALA A 115 -1.35 1.51 -3.61
N ILE A 116 -0.12 1.94 -3.31
CA ILE A 116 1.06 1.79 -4.20
C ILE A 116 1.29 0.31 -4.52
N GLY A 117 1.25 -0.56 -3.51
CA GLY A 117 1.38 -2.01 -3.69
C GLY A 117 0.33 -2.58 -4.64
N VAL A 118 -0.95 -2.27 -4.43
CA VAL A 118 -2.04 -2.70 -5.32
C VAL A 118 -1.79 -2.22 -6.76
N ALA A 119 -1.46 -0.94 -6.95
CA ALA A 119 -1.22 -0.39 -8.29
C ALA A 119 -0.02 -1.05 -9.00
N CYS A 120 1.07 -1.31 -8.28
CA CYS A 120 2.20 -2.10 -8.79
C CYS A 120 1.77 -3.54 -9.16
N GLY A 121 1.00 -4.22 -8.31
CA GLY A 121 0.49 -5.56 -8.57
C GLY A 121 -0.43 -5.65 -9.80
N LEU A 122 -1.16 -4.57 -10.10
CA LEU A 122 -1.95 -4.41 -11.32
C LEU A 122 -1.13 -4.04 -12.56
N GLY A 123 0.17 -3.77 -12.43
CA GLY A 123 1.05 -3.35 -13.54
C GLY A 123 0.85 -1.90 -13.96
N LEU A 124 0.21 -1.07 -13.12
CA LEU A 124 0.09 0.37 -13.37
C LEU A 124 1.41 1.02 -12.95
N TRP A 125 2.37 1.26 -13.85
CA TRP A 125 3.70 1.72 -13.44
C TRP A 125 3.78 3.21 -13.08
N VAL A 126 3.00 4.05 -13.77
CA VAL A 126 3.07 5.51 -13.62
C VAL A 126 2.37 5.99 -12.34
N ALA A 127 1.18 5.45 -12.05
CA ALA A 127 0.38 5.83 -10.88
C ALA A 127 1.11 5.64 -9.52
N PRO A 128 1.69 4.48 -9.18
CA PRO A 128 2.40 4.26 -7.92
C PRO A 128 3.68 5.09 -7.84
N ALA A 129 4.35 5.36 -8.97
CA ALA A 129 5.52 6.25 -8.98
C ALA A 129 5.13 7.70 -8.62
N ILE A 130 4.06 8.22 -9.22
CA ILE A 130 3.52 9.55 -8.88
C ILE A 130 3.05 9.59 -7.42
N ALA A 131 2.29 8.58 -6.98
CA ALA A 131 1.80 8.50 -5.61
C ALA A 131 2.93 8.45 -4.59
N ALA A 132 3.98 7.64 -4.85
CA ALA A 132 5.16 7.58 -4.00
C ALA A 132 5.89 8.93 -3.97
N GLY A 133 6.07 9.59 -5.11
CA GLY A 133 6.67 10.92 -5.19
C GLY A 133 5.91 11.96 -4.38
N VAL A 134 4.59 12.06 -4.56
CA VAL A 134 3.74 12.99 -3.80
C VAL A 134 3.77 12.67 -2.31
N ALA A 135 3.71 11.40 -1.93
CA ALA A 135 3.79 10.98 -0.53
C ALA A 135 5.12 11.41 0.09
N LEU A 136 6.25 11.09 -0.55
CA LEU A 136 7.59 11.48 -0.09
C LEU A 136 7.74 13.00 0.00
N LEU A 137 7.26 13.74 -0.99
CA LEU A 137 7.27 15.21 -0.96
C LEU A 137 6.45 15.73 0.22
N SER A 138 5.24 15.23 0.44
CA SER A 138 4.39 15.65 1.57
C SER A 138 5.09 15.40 2.90
N LEU A 139 5.71 14.23 3.04
CA LEU A 139 6.34 13.81 4.26
C LEU A 139 7.66 14.56 4.48
N ALA A 140 8.40 14.92 3.43
CA ALA A 140 9.70 15.60 3.52
C ALA A 140 9.57 17.13 3.67
N VAL A 141 8.64 17.76 2.94
CA VAL A 141 8.47 19.23 2.92
C VAL A 141 7.65 19.70 4.12
N LEU A 142 6.64 18.94 4.56
CA LEU A 142 5.79 19.37 5.68
C LEU A 142 6.40 19.08 7.05
N HIS A 143 7.42 18.21 7.13
CA HIS A 143 8.11 17.95 8.39
C HIS A 143 8.82 19.19 8.99
N PRO A 144 9.66 19.95 8.24
CA PRO A 144 10.27 21.17 8.75
C PRO A 144 9.22 22.26 9.05
N ILE A 145 8.12 22.28 8.30
CA ILE A 145 7.01 23.24 8.51
C ILE A 145 6.26 22.92 9.81
N SER A 146 5.95 21.65 10.12
CA SER A 146 5.36 21.25 11.41
C SER A 146 6.23 21.68 12.59
N LYS A 147 7.55 21.48 12.46
CA LYS A 147 8.52 21.89 13.47
C LYS A 147 8.59 23.42 13.63
N ALA A 148 8.46 24.18 12.54
CA ALA A 148 8.41 25.64 12.58
C ALA A 148 7.11 26.20 13.19
N ILE A 149 6.01 25.46 13.08
CA ILE A 149 4.69 25.82 13.66
C ILE A 149 4.56 25.33 15.12
N GLY A 150 5.51 24.54 15.63
CA GLY A 150 5.54 24.07 17.02
C GLY A 150 4.52 22.97 17.34
N ARG A 151 4.19 22.10 16.38
CA ARG A 151 3.20 21.01 16.54
C ARG A 151 3.77 19.61 16.82
N ASP A 152 5.07 19.48 17.08
CA ASP A 152 5.75 18.21 17.40
C ASP A 152 6.59 18.32 18.68
#